data_AF-A0A3N9PP31-F1
#
_entry.id   AF-A0A3N9PP31-F1
#
_cell.length_a   1.000
_cell.length_b   1.000
_cell.length_c   1.000
_cell.angle_alpha   90.00
_cell.angle_beta   90.00
_cell.angle_gamma   90.00
#
_symmetry.space_group_name_H-M   'P 1'
#
loop_
_entity.id
_entity.type
_entity.pdbx_description
1 polymer ?
#
loop_
_entity_poly.entity_id
_entity_poly.type
_entity_poly.pdbx_seq_one_letter_code
_entity_poly.pdbx_strand_id
1 'polypeptide(L)'
;MFLPLILIFLIMWLLIFRPQARKQKQHQRMVQEVQPGDRILTVGGFYGVVKGFKNDDKVLILELDKNVKVELVRSSIAQNLTAEERSASAKRK
;
A
#
# COMPACT_ATOMS: atom_id res chain seq x y z
N MET A 1 22.48 38.12 11.02
CA MET A 1 21.00 38.24 10.95
C MET A 1 20.32 37.11 10.16
N PHE A 2 21.02 36.32 9.35
CA PHE A 2 20.43 35.15 8.65
C PHE A 2 20.63 33.79 9.34
N LEU A 3 21.46 33.74 10.39
CA LEU A 3 21.72 32.54 11.19
C LEU A 3 20.46 31.86 11.76
N PRO A 4 19.46 32.57 12.33
CA PRO A 4 18.24 31.92 12.81
C PRO A 4 17.40 31.34 11.66
N LEU A 5 17.41 31.97 10.48
CA LEU A 5 16.66 31.52 9.31
C LEU A 5 17.22 30.22 8.74
N ILE A 6 18.55 30.10 8.65
CA ILE A 6 19.25 28.90 8.19
C ILE A 6 19.05 27.72 9.15
N LEU A 7 19.05 27.98 10.46
CA LEU A 7 18.85 26.94 11.48
C LEU A 7 17.43 26.35 11.41
N ILE A 8 16.41 27.19 11.23
CA ILE A 8 15.03 26.76 11.04
C ILE A 8 14.87 25.94 9.74
N PHE A 9 15.50 26.38 8.64
CA PHE A 9 15.50 25.65 7.38
C PHE A 9 16.13 24.25 7.52
N LEU A 10 17.25 24.16 8.25
CA LEU A 10 17.94 22.89 8.49
C LEU A 10 17.09 21.90 9.29
N ILE A 11 16.42 22.38 10.34
CA ILE A 11 15.53 21.57 11.18
C ILE A 11 14.30 21.10 10.39
N MET A 12 13.69 21.99 9.61
CA MET A 12 12.51 21.66 8.81
C MET A 12 12.84 20.68 7.66
N TRP A 13 14.01 20.83 7.03
CA TRP A 13 14.50 19.89 6.02
C TRP A 13 14.76 18.49 6.61
N LEU A 14 15.37 18.43 7.80
CA LEU A 14 15.66 17.18 8.50
C LEU A 14 14.38 16.48 8.98
N LEU A 15 13.37 17.24 9.40
CA LEU A 15 12.09 16.71 9.85
C LEU A 15 11.17 16.25 8.71
N ILE A 16 11.29 16.76 7.48
CA ILE A 16 10.43 16.31 6.35
C ILE A 16 11.05 15.12 5.61
N PHE A 17 12.37 15.16 5.36
CA PHE A 17 13.05 14.13 4.57
C PHE A 17 13.10 12.76 5.29
N ARG A 18 13.24 12.77 6.63
CA ARG A 18 13.33 11.55 7.45
C ARG A 18 12.02 10.75 7.58
N PRO A 19 10.82 11.36 7.79
CA PRO A 19 9.57 10.61 7.91
C PRO A 19 8.99 10.17 6.57
N GLN A 20 9.23 10.90 5.47
CA GLN A 20 8.57 10.62 4.20
C GLN A 20 9.04 9.29 3.59
N ALA A 21 10.36 9.02 3.64
CA ALA A 21 10.94 7.76 3.18
C ALA A 21 10.44 6.54 3.98
N ARG A 22 10.10 6.72 5.26
CA ARG A 22 9.55 5.66 6.11
C ARG A 22 8.12 5.29 5.70
N LYS A 23 7.26 6.29 5.46
CA LYS A 23 5.86 6.08 5.03
C LYS A 23 5.79 5.38 3.68
N GLN A 24 6.64 5.76 2.72
CA GLN A 24 6.63 5.15 1.39
C GLN A 24 7.12 3.70 1.40
N LYS A 25 8.15 3.40 2.21
CA LYS A 25 8.62 2.02 2.41
C LYS A 25 7.57 1.14 3.09
N GLN A 26 6.83 1.67 4.06
CA GLN A 26 5.74 0.92 4.72
C GLN A 26 4.59 0.63 3.75
N HIS A 27 4.20 1.61 2.94
CA HIS A 27 3.15 1.41 1.94
C HIS A 27 3.57 0.40 0.87
N GLN A 28 4.82 0.46 0.40
CA GLN A 28 5.34 -0.53 -0.55
C GLN A 28 5.36 -1.95 0.03
N ARG A 29 5.71 -2.12 1.32
CA ARG A 29 5.67 -3.44 1.98
C ARG A 29 4.25 -3.99 2.07
N MET A 30 3.29 -3.17 2.45
CA MET A 30 1.88 -3.57 2.56
C MET A 30 1.31 -4.03 1.22
N VAL A 31 1.69 -3.33 0.14
CA VAL A 31 1.34 -3.70 -1.23
C VAL A 31 2.07 -4.98 -1.67
N GLN A 32 3.29 -5.23 -1.17
CA GLN A 32 4.08 -6.43 -1.45
C GLN A 32 3.58 -7.70 -0.76
N GLU A 33 2.89 -7.58 0.38
CA GLU A 33 2.39 -8.72 1.15
C GLU A 33 1.08 -9.31 0.59
N VAL A 34 0.49 -8.70 -0.44
CA VAL A 34 -0.71 -9.23 -1.09
C VAL A 34 -0.42 -10.55 -1.79
N GLN A 35 -1.23 -11.57 -1.50
CA GLN A 35 -1.13 -12.92 -2.07
C GLN A 35 -2.29 -13.23 -3.01
N PRO A 36 -2.15 -14.23 -3.91
CA PRO A 36 -3.28 -14.73 -4.69
C PRO A 36 -4.32 -15.34 -3.74
N GLY A 37 -5.58 -14.94 -3.88
CA GLY A 37 -6.70 -15.32 -3.02
C GLY A 37 -7.09 -14.28 -1.98
N ASP A 38 -6.28 -13.22 -1.78
CA ASP A 38 -6.62 -12.14 -0.87
C ASP A 38 -7.75 -11.27 -1.45
N ARG A 39 -8.68 -10.89 -0.57
CA ARG A 39 -9.71 -9.90 -0.87
C ARG A 39 -9.14 -8.52 -0.57
N ILE A 40 -9.17 -7.65 -1.58
CA ILE A 40 -8.58 -6.30 -1.48
C ILE A 40 -9.59 -5.23 -1.86
N LEU A 41 -9.40 -4.05 -1.25
CA LEU A 41 -10.07 -2.82 -1.63
C LEU A 41 -9.12 -1.99 -2.48
N THR A 42 -9.58 -1.64 -3.68
CA THR A 42 -8.84 -0.78 -4.60
C THR A 42 -9.07 0.70 -4.27
N VAL A 43 -8.16 1.57 -4.69
CA VAL A 43 -8.29 3.04 -4.52
C VAL A 43 -9.56 3.59 -5.20
N GLY A 44 -10.07 2.91 -6.23
CA GLY A 44 -11.33 3.25 -6.91
C GLY A 44 -12.60 2.82 -6.16
N GLY A 45 -12.49 2.20 -4.98
CA GLY A 45 -13.64 1.74 -4.20
C GLY A 45 -14.18 0.36 -4.58
N PHE A 46 -13.49 -0.37 -5.47
CA PHE A 46 -13.90 -1.71 -5.85
C PHE A 46 -13.34 -2.77 -4.91
N TYR A 47 -14.19 -3.73 -4.56
CA TYR A 47 -13.84 -4.94 -3.83
C TYR A 47 -13.68 -6.09 -4.82
N GLY A 48 -12.57 -6.83 -4.69
CA GLY A 48 -12.35 -8.01 -5.53
C GLY A 48 -11.34 -8.96 -4.90
N VAL A 49 -11.21 -10.14 -5.52
CA VAL A 49 -10.25 -11.17 -5.11
C VAL A 49 -9.09 -11.20 -6.08
N VAL A 50 -7.87 -11.23 -5.56
CA VAL A 50 -6.67 -11.35 -6.38
C VAL A 50 -6.57 -12.76 -6.94
N LYS A 51 -6.59 -12.92 -8.27
CA LYS A 51 -6.42 -14.22 -8.94
C LYS A 51 -4.98 -14.52 -9.33
N GLY A 52 -4.17 -13.49 -9.50
CA GLY A 52 -2.77 -13.66 -9.89
C GLY A 52 -2.09 -12.35 -10.21
N PHE A 53 -0.82 -12.46 -10.61
CA PHE A 53 0.07 -11.35 -10.89
C PHE A 53 0.64 -11.46 -12.31
N LYS A 54 0.95 -10.31 -12.92
CA LYS A 54 1.54 -10.16 -14.25
C LYS A 54 2.62 -9.08 -14.22
N ASN A 55 3.51 -9.11 -15.22
CA ASN A 55 4.61 -8.15 -15.38
C ASN A 55 5.48 -8.02 -14.12
N ASP A 56 6.02 -9.14 -13.63
CA ASP A 56 6.93 -9.17 -12.49
C ASP A 56 6.30 -8.53 -11.24
N ASP A 57 5.09 -9.00 -10.91
CA ASP A 57 4.23 -8.53 -9.82
C ASP A 57 3.81 -7.05 -9.84
N LYS A 58 4.02 -6.33 -10.95
CA LYS A 58 3.58 -4.92 -11.06
C LYS A 58 2.08 -4.79 -11.32
N VAL A 59 1.47 -5.80 -11.95
CA VAL A 59 0.05 -5.82 -12.32
C VAL A 59 -0.63 -6.99 -11.61
N LEU A 60 -1.79 -6.77 -11.01
CA LEU A 60 -2.64 -7.82 -10.45
C LEU A 60 -3.86 -8.03 -11.32
N ILE A 61 -4.31 -9.27 -11.36
CA ILE A 61 -5.59 -9.66 -11.93
C ILE A 61 -6.60 -9.70 -10.78
N LEU A 62 -7.51 -8.74 -10.78
CA LEU A 62 -8.60 -8.66 -9.83
C LEU A 62 -9.85 -9.28 -10.43
N GLU A 63 -10.47 -10.21 -9.72
CA GLU A 63 -11.79 -10.73 -10.05
C GLU A 63 -12.84 -10.00 -9.20
N LEU A 64 -13.68 -9.22 -9.87
CA LEU A 64 -14.80 -8.47 -9.25
C LEU A 64 -16.07 -9.34 -9.22
N ASP A 65 -16.26 -10.14 -10.26
CA ASP A 65 -17.36 -11.09 -10.43
C ASP A 65 -16.91 -12.26 -11.30
N LYS A 66 -17.72 -13.33 -11.41
CA LYS A 66 -17.37 -14.60 -12.07
C LYS A 66 -16.90 -14.47 -13.53
N ASN A 67 -17.26 -13.39 -14.22
CA ASN A 67 -16.86 -13.13 -15.60
C ASN A 67 -16.03 -11.85 -15.77
N VAL A 68 -15.86 -11.03 -14.72
CA VAL A 68 -15.20 -9.73 -14.81
C VAL A 68 -13.84 -9.79 -14.14
N LYS A 69 -12.80 -9.85 -14.98
CA LYS A 69 -11.40 -9.77 -14.57
C LYS A 69 -10.83 -8.45 -15.04
N VAL A 70 -10.23 -7.71 -14.11
CA VAL A 70 -9.64 -6.40 -14.38
C VAL A 70 -8.17 -6.44 -14.00
N GLU A 71 -7.33 -5.85 -14.84
CA GLU A 71 -5.91 -5.69 -14.56
C GLU A 71 -5.70 -4.35 -13.87
N LEU A 72 -5.14 -4.37 -12.66
CA LEU A 72 -4.84 -3.18 -11.89
C LEU A 72 -3.37 -3.14 -11.50
N VAL A 73 -2.81 -1.95 -11.38
CA VAL A 73 -1.43 -1.77 -10.91
C VAL A 73 -1.36 -2.04 -9.40
N ARG A 74 -0.27 -2.67 -8.94
CA ARG A 74 -0.05 -2.99 -7.52
C ARG A 74 -0.14 -1.79 -6.59
N SER A 75 0.33 -0.64 -7.05
CA SER A 75 0.24 0.62 -6.31
C SER A 75 -1.19 1.13 -6.08
N SER A 76 -2.19 0.54 -6.76
CA SER A 76 -3.60 0.95 -6.65
C SER A 76 -4.38 0.19 -5.58
N ILE A 77 -3.68 -0.61 -4.76
CA ILE A 77 -4.26 -1.31 -3.62
C ILE A 77 -4.35 -0.32 -2.46
N ALA A 78 -5.57 -0.03 -2.00
CA ALA A 78 -5.79 0.83 -0.86
C ALA A 78 -5.64 0.05 0.45
N GLN A 79 -6.28 -1.13 0.52
CA GLN A 79 -6.31 -1.98 1.72
C GLN A 79 -6.37 -3.46 1.34
N ASN A 80 -5.69 -4.31 2.10
CA ASN A 80 -5.84 -5.76 2.01
C ASN A 80 -6.70 -6.23 3.19
N LEU A 81 -7.97 -6.57 2.90
CA LEU A 81 -8.96 -6.93 3.92
C LEU A 81 -8.61 -8.28 4.56
N THR A 82 -8.10 -9.23 3.76
CA THR A 82 -7.67 -10.54 4.27
C THR A 82 -6.45 -10.44 5.19
N ALA A 83 -5.51 -9.55 4.88
CA ALA A 83 -4.36 -9.29 5.77
C ALA A 83 -4.80 -8.56 7.06
N GLU A 84 -5.74 -7.63 6.96
CA GLU A 84 -6.29 -6.91 8.12
C GLU A 84 -7.02 -7.87 9.08
N GLU A 85 -7.85 -8.77 8.55
CA GLU A 85 -8.52 -9.82 9.33
C GLU A 85 -7.52 -10.77 10.03
N ARG A 86 -6.43 -11.17 9.34
CA ARG A 86 -5.36 -11.98 9.93
C ARG A 86 -4.65 -11.25 11.08
N SER A 87 -4.38 -9.95 10.90
CA SER A 87 -3.71 -9.13 11.93
C SER A 87 -4.62 -8.87 13.15
N ALA A 88 -5.93 -8.73 12.94
CA ALA A 88 -6.92 -8.59 14.00
C ALA A 88 -7.10 -9.88 14.82
N SER A 89 -7.05 -11.05 14.16
CA SER A 89 -7.13 -12.34 14.85
C SER A 89 -5.87 -12.69 15.64
N ALA A 90 -4.69 -12.23 15.19
CA ALA A 90 -3.43 -12.46 15.89
C ALA A 90 -3.29 -11.63 17.18
N LYS A 91 -4.01 -10.51 17.29
CA LYS A 91 -3.99 -9.63 18.48
C LYS A 91 -5.00 -10.03 19.57
N ARG A 92 -5.84 -11.04 19.29
CA ARG A 92 -6.86 -11.56 20.22
C ARG A 92 -6.47 -12.85 20.94
N LYS A 93 -5.26 -13.36 20.70
CA LYS A 93 -4.70 -14.56 21.34
C LYS A 93 -3.46 -14.17 22.14
#